data_AF-A0A640KSJ5-F1
#
_entry.id   AF-A0A640KSJ5-F1
#
_cell.length_a   1.000
_cell.length_b   1.000
_cell.length_c   1.000
_cell.angle_alpha   90.00
_cell.angle_beta   90.00
_cell.angle_gamma   90.00
#
_symmetry.space_group_name_H-M   'P 1'
#
loop_
_entity.id
_entity.type
_entity.pdbx_description
1 polymer ?
#
loop_
_entity_poly.entity_id
_entity_poly.type
_entity_poly.pdbx_seq_one_letter_code
_entity_poly.pdbx_strand_id
1 'polypeptide(L)'
;MENKINAARAAWQKVIIIGHTPPQPDGMYWKSMYQSAYTNLLSNNKGIITQQLFGHGHAFATLGDEEMGVPLIAMNALSPVHANQPAYPIGDLYTTTRKLKTLRQRYVQPAPLFTGIVVRREPLLLTSLIFPMSPQFMRQ
;
A
#
# COMPACT_ATOMS: atom_id res chain seq x y z
N MET A 1 11.52 -14.87 -5.79
CA MET A 1 10.23 -14.23 -6.18
C MET A 1 9.88 -14.58 -7.61
N GLU A 2 10.82 -14.43 -8.54
CA GLU A 2 10.66 -14.68 -9.98
C GLU A 2 10.04 -16.04 -10.35
N ASN A 3 10.51 -17.15 -9.78
CA ASN A 3 9.92 -18.48 -10.05
C ASN A 3 8.41 -18.55 -9.74
N LYS A 4 7.95 -17.89 -8.66
CA LYS A 4 6.53 -17.86 -8.29
C LYS A 4 5.72 -17.02 -9.27
N ILE A 5 6.28 -15.91 -9.73
CA ILE A 5 5.65 -15.05 -10.74
C ILE A 5 5.58 -15.77 -12.09
N ASN A 6 6.63 -16.49 -12.48
CA ASN A 6 6.65 -17.29 -13.70
C ASN A 6 5.60 -18.41 -13.65
N ALA A 7 5.48 -19.10 -12.52
CA ALA A 7 4.44 -20.11 -12.32
C ALA A 7 3.03 -19.50 -12.39
N ALA A 8 2.80 -18.36 -11.72
CA ALA A 8 1.52 -17.64 -11.81
C ALA A 8 1.21 -17.21 -13.25
N ARG A 9 2.22 -16.74 -13.99
CA ARG A 9 2.07 -16.39 -15.41
C ARG A 9 1.63 -17.59 -16.24
N ALA A 10 2.31 -18.73 -16.09
CA ALA A 10 1.99 -19.96 -16.81
C ALA A 10 0.57 -20.48 -16.47
N ALA A 11 0.13 -20.27 -15.24
CA ALA A 11 -1.21 -20.63 -14.77
C ALA A 11 -2.29 -19.56 -15.02
N TRP A 12 -1.98 -18.47 -15.74
CA TRP A 12 -2.89 -17.34 -15.98
C TRP A 12 -3.46 -16.70 -14.70
N GLN A 13 -2.70 -16.76 -13.60
CA GLN A 13 -3.09 -16.22 -12.30
C GLN A 13 -2.67 -14.77 -12.15
N LYS A 14 -3.49 -14.01 -11.42
CA LYS A 14 -3.17 -12.65 -10.97
C LYS A 14 -2.44 -12.68 -9.63
N VAL A 15 -1.54 -11.73 -9.44
CA VAL A 15 -0.63 -11.67 -8.29
C VAL A 15 -0.83 -10.37 -7.53
N ILE A 16 -0.98 -10.48 -6.22
CA ILE A 16 -0.88 -9.37 -5.27
C ILE A 16 0.43 -9.55 -4.52
N ILE A 17 1.28 -8.53 -4.52
CA ILE A 17 2.52 -8.55 -3.73
C ILE A 17 2.23 -7.97 -2.35
N ILE A 18 2.70 -8.66 -1.32
CA ILE A 18 2.59 -8.23 0.07
C ILE A 18 4.00 -8.20 0.68
N GLY A 19 4.35 -7.10 1.33
CA GLY A 19 5.62 -6.96 2.05
C GLY A 19 5.49 -6.02 3.26
N HIS A 20 6.58 -5.90 4.02
CA HIS A 20 6.60 -4.99 5.17
C HIS A 20 7.09 -3.60 4.76
N THR A 21 8.35 -3.50 4.34
CA THR A 21 8.99 -2.24 3.95
C THR A 21 8.79 -1.97 2.47
N PRO A 22 8.14 -0.86 2.07
CA PRO A 22 7.88 -0.56 0.67
C PRO A 22 9.16 -0.17 -0.09
N PRO A 23 9.23 -0.43 -1.40
CA PRO A 23 10.18 0.26 -2.26
C PRO A 23 9.89 1.77 -2.22
N GLN A 24 10.94 2.59 -2.09
CA GLN A 24 10.80 4.05 -2.17
C GLN A 24 11.76 4.63 -3.20
N PRO A 25 11.32 5.61 -4.02
CA PRO A 25 12.14 6.21 -5.06
C PRO A 25 13.43 6.88 -4.55
N ASP A 26 13.44 7.35 -3.30
CA ASP A 26 14.57 8.06 -2.68
C ASP A 26 15.62 7.12 -2.05
N GLY A 27 15.39 5.80 -2.06
CA GLY A 27 16.33 4.81 -1.53
C GLY A 27 16.44 4.81 -0.01
N MET A 28 15.52 5.44 0.73
CA MET A 28 15.58 5.53 2.18
C MET A 28 15.60 4.16 2.88
N TYR A 29 14.86 3.19 2.34
CA TYR A 29 14.72 1.88 2.97
C TYR A 29 15.49 0.76 2.28
N TRP A 30 15.61 0.84 0.96
CA TRP A 30 16.18 -0.22 0.14
C TRP A 30 17.43 0.30 -0.54
N LYS A 31 18.50 -0.49 -0.52
CA LYS A 31 19.66 -0.22 -1.39
C LYS A 31 19.18 -0.13 -2.84
N SER A 32 19.77 0.79 -3.60
CA SER A 32 19.42 1.04 -5.00
C SER A 32 19.33 -0.23 -5.85
N MET A 33 20.25 -1.18 -5.67
CA MET A 33 20.22 -2.46 -6.39
C MET A 33 18.93 -3.27 -6.17
N TYR A 34 18.35 -3.24 -4.96
CA TYR A 34 17.09 -3.94 -4.67
C TYR A 34 15.89 -3.18 -5.22
N GLN A 35 15.92 -1.84 -5.13
CA GLN A 35 14.91 -0.97 -5.72
C GLN A 35 14.83 -1.21 -7.24
N SER A 36 15.97 -1.14 -7.95
CA SER A 36 16.03 -1.36 -9.39
C SER A 36 15.59 -2.78 -9.79
N ALA A 37 16.06 -3.81 -9.07
CA ALA A 37 15.65 -5.19 -9.36
C ALA A 37 14.14 -5.38 -9.16
N TYR A 38 13.57 -4.76 -8.15
CA TYR A 38 12.14 -4.86 -7.86
C TYR A 38 11.29 -4.07 -8.85
N THR A 39 11.67 -2.84 -9.19
CA THR A 39 10.99 -2.05 -10.24
C THR A 39 11.01 -2.79 -11.58
N ASN A 40 12.14 -3.38 -11.97
CA ASN A 40 12.24 -4.20 -13.18
C ASN A 40 11.35 -5.44 -13.12
N LEU A 41 11.26 -6.08 -11.96
CA LEU A 41 10.35 -7.20 -11.76
C LEU A 41 8.89 -6.75 -11.90
N LEU A 42 8.49 -5.60 -11.37
CA LEU A 42 7.12 -5.09 -11.53
C LEU A 42 6.80 -4.73 -12.98
N SER A 43 7.65 -3.94 -13.62
CA SER A 43 7.43 -3.43 -14.98
C SER A 43 7.30 -4.56 -16.00
N ASN A 44 8.14 -5.59 -15.89
CA ASN A 44 8.10 -6.80 -16.72
C ASN A 44 6.89 -7.72 -16.45
N ASN A 45 6.12 -7.45 -15.39
CA ASN A 45 5.03 -8.31 -14.93
C ASN A 45 3.70 -7.57 -14.69
N LYS A 46 3.57 -6.33 -15.14
CA LYS A 46 2.36 -5.49 -14.97
C LYS A 46 1.06 -6.09 -15.52
N GLY A 47 1.15 -7.07 -16.43
CA GLY A 47 -0.01 -7.80 -16.95
C GLY A 47 -0.64 -8.79 -15.95
N ILE A 48 0.13 -9.25 -14.96
CA ILE A 48 -0.30 -10.24 -13.98
C ILE A 48 -0.25 -9.73 -12.55
N ILE A 49 0.65 -8.80 -12.21
CA ILE A 49 0.67 -8.16 -10.90
C ILE A 49 -0.37 -7.04 -10.88
N THR A 50 -1.31 -7.10 -9.95
CA THR A 50 -2.50 -6.23 -9.95
C THR A 50 -2.40 -5.09 -8.95
N GLN A 51 -1.74 -5.31 -7.81
CA GLN A 51 -1.43 -4.29 -6.81
C GLN A 51 -0.35 -4.78 -5.84
N GLN A 52 0.17 -3.84 -5.05
CA GLN A 52 1.15 -4.09 -4.00
C GLN A 52 0.61 -3.59 -2.66
N LEU A 53 0.82 -4.34 -1.59
CA LEU A 53 0.40 -4.01 -0.23
C LEU A 53 1.64 -3.98 0.69
N PHE A 54 1.93 -2.83 1.28
CA PHE A 54 3.07 -2.65 2.17
C PHE A 54 2.68 -1.98 3.48
N GLY A 55 3.50 -2.11 4.51
CA GLY A 55 3.34 -1.43 5.80
C GLY A 55 4.50 -0.47 6.05
N HIS A 56 5.10 -0.59 7.24
CA HIS A 56 6.30 0.13 7.69
C HIS A 56 6.13 1.64 7.93
N GLY A 57 5.50 2.37 7.02
CA GLY A 57 5.28 3.82 7.17
C GLY A 57 4.24 4.20 8.22
N HIS A 58 3.48 3.23 8.73
CA HIS A 58 2.41 3.39 9.75
C HIS A 58 1.29 4.37 9.37
N ALA A 59 1.32 4.91 8.16
CA ALA A 59 0.34 5.82 7.57
C ALA A 59 -0.26 5.19 6.31
N PHE A 60 -1.50 5.60 6.01
CA PHE A 60 -2.16 5.23 4.77
C PHE A 60 -1.57 6.02 3.60
N ALA A 61 -1.22 5.35 2.52
CA ALA A 61 -0.92 6.03 1.26
C ALA A 61 -1.24 5.14 0.06
N THR A 62 -1.57 5.77 -1.06
CA THR A 62 -1.62 5.12 -2.37
C THR A 62 -0.58 5.76 -3.26
N LEU A 63 0.33 4.97 -3.80
CA LEU A 63 1.38 5.43 -4.69
C LEU A 63 1.12 4.86 -6.08
N GLY A 64 1.02 5.76 -7.05
CA GLY A 64 1.06 5.46 -8.47
C GLY A 64 2.39 5.95 -9.03
N ASP A 65 3.18 5.03 -9.55
CA ASP A 65 4.44 5.32 -10.24
C ASP A 65 4.36 4.67 -11.62
N GLU A 66 4.57 5.47 -12.67
CA GLU A 66 4.49 5.03 -14.05
C GLU A 66 5.55 3.97 -14.37
N GLU A 67 6.75 4.08 -13.79
CA GLU A 67 7.84 3.12 -13.98
C GLU A 67 7.51 1.77 -13.34
N MET A 68 6.85 1.79 -12.18
CA MET A 68 6.39 0.56 -11.51
C MET A 68 5.17 -0.05 -12.21
N GLY A 69 4.31 0.77 -12.82
CA GLY A 69 3.14 0.34 -13.60
C GLY A 69 2.06 -0.42 -12.81
N VAL A 70 2.20 -0.51 -11.49
CA VAL A 70 1.32 -1.26 -10.58
C VAL A 70 1.12 -0.44 -9.30
N PRO A 71 -0.13 -0.18 -8.88
CA PRO A 71 -0.40 0.64 -7.70
C PRO A 71 0.13 0.00 -6.42
N LEU A 72 0.75 0.81 -5.56
CA LEU A 72 1.16 0.43 -4.21
C LEU A 72 0.21 1.05 -3.18
N ILE A 73 -0.20 0.25 -2.21
CA ILE A 73 -1.02 0.67 -1.07
C ILE A 73 -0.19 0.46 0.18
N ALA A 74 0.17 1.56 0.85
CA ALA A 74 0.77 1.55 2.17
C ALA A 74 -0.34 1.52 3.23
N MET A 75 -0.25 0.55 4.13
CA MET A 75 -1.23 0.27 5.17
C MET A 75 -0.82 0.94 6.48
N ASN A 76 -1.82 1.47 7.19
CA ASN A 76 -1.67 2.02 8.53
C ASN A 76 -1.23 0.93 9.52
N ALA A 77 -0.59 1.36 10.61
CA ALA A 77 -0.43 0.51 11.76
C ALA A 77 -1.73 0.41 12.55
N LEU A 78 -1.97 -0.77 13.13
CA LEU A 78 -2.97 -0.93 14.20
C LEU A 78 -2.45 -0.38 15.54
N SER A 79 -1.13 -0.34 15.72
CA SER A 79 -0.52 0.22 16.92
C SER A 79 -0.57 1.75 16.88
N PRO A 80 -0.96 2.43 17.98
CA PRO A 80 -0.93 3.88 18.07
C PRO A 80 0.44 4.46 18.48
N VAL A 81 1.45 3.60 18.72
CA VAL A 81 2.75 4.02 19.29
C VAL A 81 3.53 5.00 18.40
N HIS A 82 3.15 5.14 17.14
CA HIS A 82 3.74 6.09 16.18
C HIS A 82 2.86 7.32 15.96
N ALA A 83 2.02 7.66 16.94
CA ALA A 83 1.07 8.77 16.88
C ALA A 83 0.09 8.72 15.69
N ASN A 84 -0.10 7.54 15.10
CA ASN A 84 -1.09 7.29 14.07
C ASN A 84 -2.43 6.87 14.69
N GLN A 85 -3.52 7.15 13.97
CA GLN A 85 -4.83 6.57 14.25
C GLN A 85 -4.78 5.06 13.92
N PRO A 86 -5.04 4.15 14.88
CA PRO A 86 -5.18 2.72 14.58
C PRO A 86 -6.21 2.50 13.48
N ALA A 87 -5.80 1.86 12.39
CA ALA A 87 -6.67 1.66 11.24
C ALA A 87 -6.30 0.42 10.43
N TYR A 88 -7.29 -0.10 9.70
CA TYR A 88 -7.08 -1.17 8.72
C TYR A 88 -7.90 -0.92 7.45
N PRO A 89 -7.34 -1.21 6.27
CA PRO A 89 -8.06 -1.15 5.02
C PRO A 89 -8.94 -2.38 4.80
N ILE A 90 -10.02 -2.19 4.05
CA ILE A 90 -10.86 -3.24 3.47
C ILE A 90 -10.97 -2.91 1.98
N GLY A 91 -10.53 -3.82 1.12
CA GLY A 91 -10.60 -3.66 -0.33
C GLY A 91 -11.57 -4.65 -0.96
N ASP A 92 -12.40 -4.18 -1.89
CA ASP A 92 -13.14 -5.07 -2.79
C ASP A 92 -12.37 -5.19 -4.11
N LEU A 93 -12.31 -6.40 -4.67
CA LEU A 93 -11.59 -6.69 -5.91
C LEU A 93 -12.56 -7.05 -7.03
N TYR A 94 -12.21 -6.70 -8.27
CA TYR A 94 -12.86 -7.29 -9.43
C TYR A 94 -12.59 -8.80 -9.46
N THR A 95 -13.64 -9.60 -9.63
CA THR A 95 -13.54 -11.08 -9.62
C THR A 95 -12.68 -11.61 -10.77
N THR A 96 -12.70 -10.94 -11.92
CA THR A 96 -11.98 -11.34 -13.14
C THR A 96 -10.54 -10.84 -13.15
N THR A 97 -10.32 -9.54 -12.93
CA THR A 97 -8.99 -8.93 -13.06
C THR A 97 -8.21 -8.92 -11.77
N ARG A 98 -8.86 -9.18 -10.62
CA ARG A 98 -8.31 -9.03 -9.25
C ARG A 98 -7.76 -7.65 -8.92
N LYS A 99 -7.94 -6.68 -9.81
CA LYS A 99 -7.63 -5.27 -9.55
C LYS A 99 -8.53 -4.75 -8.43
N LEU A 100 -7.99 -3.82 -7.66
CA LEU A 100 -8.74 -3.10 -6.62
C LEU A 100 -9.89 -2.32 -7.25
N LYS A 101 -11.11 -2.55 -6.77
CA LYS A 101 -12.33 -1.85 -7.19
C LYS A 101 -12.63 -0.69 -6.24
N THR A 102 -12.61 -0.97 -4.94
CA THR A 102 -12.85 0.00 -3.87
C THR A 102 -11.87 -0.27 -2.74
N LEU A 103 -11.49 0.79 -2.03
CA LEU A 103 -10.67 0.71 -0.83
C LEU A 103 -11.29 1.62 0.21
N ARG A 104 -11.66 1.05 1.35
CA ARG A 104 -12.20 1.79 2.50
C ARG A 104 -11.33 1.53 3.71
N GLN A 105 -11.14 2.54 4.54
CA GLN A 105 -10.39 2.40 5.78
C GLN A 105 -11.35 2.44 6.96
N ARG A 106 -11.14 1.55 7.92
CA ARG A 106 -11.75 1.67 9.25
C ARG A 106 -10.68 2.10 10.22
N TYR A 107 -11.02 3.05 11.08
CA TYR A 107 -10.13 3.55 12.10
C TYR A 107 -10.83 3.57 13.46
N VAL A 108 -10.03 3.47 14.52
CA VAL A 108 -10.50 3.59 15.90
C VAL A 108 -10.37 5.05 16.30
N GLN A 109 -11.48 5.76 16.47
CA GLN A 109 -11.46 7.09 17.05
C GLN A 109 -11.27 6.99 18.57
N PRO A 110 -10.29 7.67 19.20
CA PRO A 110 -10.20 7.71 20.65
C PRO A 110 -11.48 8.38 21.16
N ALA A 111 -12.22 7.66 22.00
CA ALA A 111 -13.39 8.23 22.65
C ALA A 111 -12.95 9.34 23.62
N PRO A 112 -13.70 10.46 23.73
CA PRO A 112 -13.59 11.30 24.91
C PRO A 112 -14.06 10.46 26.10
N LEU A 113 -13.12 9.93 26.88
CA LEU A 113 -13.31 9.33 28.21
C LEU A 113 -14.58 8.48 28.40
N PHE A 114 -14.85 7.50 27.53
CA PHE A 114 -15.70 6.35 27.88
C PHE A 114 -15.25 5.12 27.10
N THR A 115 -15.13 4.00 27.81
CA THR A 115 -14.79 2.67 27.31
C THR A 115 -15.71 2.24 26.17
N GLY A 116 -15.26 2.43 24.93
CA GLY A 116 -15.97 1.96 23.74
C GLY A 116 -15.20 2.25 22.45
N ILE A 117 -15.08 1.24 21.59
CA ILE A 117 -14.54 1.39 20.23
C ILE A 117 -15.66 1.87 19.31
N VAL A 118 -15.53 3.07 18.76
CA VAL A 118 -16.44 3.59 17.72
C VAL A 118 -15.82 3.36 16.34
N VAL A 119 -16.49 2.57 15.50
CA VAL A 119 -16.08 2.34 14.10
C VAL A 119 -16.88 3.28 13.20
N ARG A 120 -16.22 4.31 12.63
CA ARG A 120 -16.81 5.18 11.61
C ARG A 120 -16.56 4.65 10.19
N ARG A 121 -17.47 4.95 9.26
CA ARG A 121 -17.40 4.58 7.84
C ARG A 121 -17.29 5.85 7.00
N GLU A 122 -16.18 6.02 6.29
CA GLU A 122 -16.06 7.04 5.25
C GLU A 122 -15.66 6.37 3.92
N PRO A 123 -16.38 6.60 2.81
CA PRO A 123 -15.96 6.16 1.49
C PRO A 123 -14.83 7.06 0.99
N LEU A 124 -13.64 6.49 0.73
CA LEU A 124 -12.58 7.19 0.02
C LEU A 124 -12.85 7.12 -1.48
N LEU A 125 -13.25 8.24 -2.08
CA LEU A 125 -13.26 8.40 -3.54
C LEU A 125 -11.82 8.60 -4.00
N LEU A 126 -11.42 7.84 -5.03
CA LEU A 126 -10.07 7.84 -5.61
C LEU A 126 -9.85 9.10 -6.47
N THR A 127 -9.90 10.27 -5.85
CA THR A 127 -9.44 11.53 -6.43
C THR A 127 -8.20 11.94 -5.64
N SER A 128 -7.05 11.76 -6.27
CA SER A 128 -5.75 12.38 -5.98
C SER A 128 -5.71 13.27 -4.73
N LEU A 129 -5.50 12.65 -3.57
CA LEU A 129 -5.05 13.34 -2.37
C LEU A 129 -3.51 13.40 -2.44
N ILE A 130 -3.00 14.42 -3.13
CA ILE A 130 -1.65 14.92 -2.87
C ILE A 130 -1.71 15.54 -1.48
N PHE A 131 -1.23 14.83 -0.46
CA PHE A 131 -0.92 15.47 0.81
C PHE A 131 0.41 16.20 0.63
N PRO A 132 0.48 17.53 0.83
CA PRO A 132 1.76 18.19 0.96
C PRO A 132 2.46 17.58 2.19
N MET A 133 3.64 16.99 1.99
CA MET A 133 4.48 16.56 3.10
C MET A 133 4.76 17.78 3.99
N SER A 134 4.47 17.65 5.29
CA SER A 134 4.81 18.67 6.29
C SER A 134 6.33 18.91 6.30
N PRO A 135 6.82 20.16 6.33
CA PRO A 135 8.25 20.49 6.37
C PRO A 135 9.02 19.93 7.58
N GLN A 136 8.32 19.32 8.56
CA GLN A 136 8.91 18.82 9.79
C GLN A 136 9.78 17.57 9.63
N PHE A 137 9.81 16.94 8.45
CA PHE A 137 10.66 15.78 8.16
C PHE A 137 11.99 16.11 7.46
N MET A 138 12.32 17.39 7.21
CA MET A 138 13.58 17.81 6.56
C MET A 138 14.71 18.24 7.53
N ARG A 139 14.79 17.67 8.72
CA ARG A 139 15.99 17.82 9.56
C ARG A 139 16.30 16.53 10.31
N GLN A 140 17.15 15.70 9.73
CA GLN A 140 18.31 15.06 10.37
C GLN A 140 19.41 14.89 9.33
#